data_AF-A0A6I9TKH1-F1
#
_entry.id   AF-A0A6I9TKH1-F1
#
_cell.length_a   1.000
_cell.length_b   1.000
_cell.length_c   1.000
_cell.angle_alpha   90.00
_cell.angle_beta   90.00
_cell.angle_gamma   90.00
#
_symmetry.space_group_name_H-M   'P 1'
#
loop_
_entity.id
_entity.type
_entity.pdbx_description
1 polymer ?
#
loop_
_entity_poly.entity_id
_entity_poly.type
_entity_poly.pdbx_seq_one_letter_code
_entity_poly.pdbx_strand_id
1 'polypeptide(L)'
;MEEYVVYLIVVSVISWTTLCLVTRKVFPKRSYDFCTRIVSSVHASLAVVLASRSVQDWSCPLCPLASRSSPKQHCWPCSWTCLSKEMVGALWITEISSPFLHLREMLKEVGYRDTHLNLAADIAFALIFSMARMIGGPYLTYVTLSAPNPLLIKAMALGLQLVSAFWFYKIVRMVRYKLGRIRSSSTSSITIAKAHQSTS
;
A
#
# COMPACT_ATOMS: atom_id res chain seq x y z
N MET A 1 21.91 19.98 -13.34
CA MET A 1 21.18 18.81 -12.79
C MET A 1 21.02 18.97 -11.28
N GLU A 2 22.09 19.24 -10.54
CA GLU A 2 22.04 19.37 -9.08
C GLU A 2 21.18 20.52 -8.58
N GLU A 3 21.26 21.72 -9.17
CA GLU A 3 20.40 22.85 -8.75
C GLU A 3 18.91 22.59 -8.93
N TYR A 4 18.54 21.88 -10.01
CA TYR A 4 17.16 21.44 -10.23
C TYR A 4 16.71 20.43 -9.16
N VAL A 5 17.58 19.50 -8.77
CA VAL A 5 17.31 18.54 -7.70
C VAL A 5 17.15 19.25 -6.36
N VAL A 6 18.05 20.18 -6.03
CA VAL A 6 17.97 20.99 -4.81
C VAL A 6 16.69 21.83 -4.81
N TYR A 7 16.35 22.48 -5.92
CA TYR A 7 15.11 23.24 -6.07
C TYR A 7 13.87 22.36 -5.84
N LEU A 8 13.83 21.16 -6.44
CA LEU A 8 12.75 20.20 -6.22
C LEU A 8 12.63 19.77 -4.76
N ILE A 9 13.76 19.51 -4.08
CA ILE A 9 13.76 19.14 -2.66
C ILE A 9 13.19 20.29 -1.82
N VAL A 10 13.66 21.52 -2.05
CA VAL A 10 13.21 22.70 -1.30
C VAL A 10 11.71 22.96 -1.52
N VAL A 11 11.25 22.97 -2.77
CA VAL A 11 9.83 23.17 -3.10
C VAL A 11 8.97 22.04 -2.52
N SER A 12 9.44 20.79 -2.59
CA SER A 12 8.76 19.64 -2.00
C SER A 12 8.59 19.83 -0.49
N VAL A 13 9.66 20.15 0.25
CA VAL A 13 9.61 20.38 1.70
C VAL A 13 8.61 21.48 2.04
N ILE A 14 8.66 22.63 1.37
CA ILE A 14 7.73 23.74 1.58
C ILE A 14 6.28 23.29 1.29
N SER A 15 6.07 22.57 0.19
CA SER A 15 4.75 22.06 -0.21
C SER A 15 4.18 21.08 0.83
N TRP A 16 4.97 20.16 1.36
CA TRP A 16 4.50 19.21 2.38
C TRP A 16 4.25 19.88 3.74
N THR A 17 5.09 20.84 4.12
CA THR A 17 4.89 21.62 5.35
C THR A 17 3.60 22.45 5.25
N THR A 18 3.37 23.13 4.13
CA THR A 18 2.14 23.91 3.92
C THR A 18 0.90 23.02 3.90
N LEU A 19 0.93 21.86 3.23
CA LEU A 19 -0.16 20.89 3.25
C LEU A 19 -0.49 20.39 4.66
N CYS A 20 0.53 20.14 5.49
CA CYS A 20 0.35 19.75 6.88
C CYS A 20 -0.34 20.86 7.70
N LEU A 21 0.12 22.11 7.56
CA LEU A 21 -0.46 23.26 8.25
C LEU A 21 -1.91 23.53 7.80
N VAL A 22 -2.19 23.43 6.50
CA VAL A 22 -3.55 23.56 5.95
C VAL A 22 -4.47 22.47 6.50
N THR A 23 -4.03 21.22 6.50
CA THR A 23 -4.79 20.09 7.05
C THR A 23 -5.14 20.33 8.52
N ARG A 24 -4.19 20.83 9.31
CA ARG A 24 -4.43 21.21 10.72
C ARG A 24 -5.42 22.36 10.88
N LYS A 25 -5.40 23.34 9.97
CA LYS A 25 -6.39 24.44 9.96
C LYS A 25 -7.79 23.98 9.56
N VAL A 26 -7.90 23.01 8.65
CA VAL A 26 -9.19 22.45 8.20
C VAL A 26 -9.79 21.54 9.28
N PHE A 27 -8.97 20.81 10.04
CA PHE A 27 -9.41 19.91 11.10
C PHE A 27 -8.86 20.31 12.49
N PRO A 28 -9.17 21.51 13.00
CA PRO A 28 -8.56 22.03 14.24
C PRO A 28 -8.99 21.26 15.49
N LYS A 29 -10.08 20.48 15.41
CA LYS A 29 -10.62 19.65 16.49
C LYS A 29 -10.12 18.20 16.46
N ARG A 30 -9.30 17.82 15.47
CA ARG A 30 -8.79 16.44 15.32
C ARG A 30 -7.34 16.35 15.81
N SER A 31 -6.90 15.13 16.15
CA SER A 31 -5.56 14.89 16.69
C SER A 31 -4.46 15.20 15.66
N TYR A 32 -3.24 15.42 16.15
CA TYR A 32 -2.07 15.59 15.29
C TYR A 32 -1.84 14.36 14.41
N ASP A 33 -1.98 13.16 14.97
CA ASP A 33 -1.85 11.89 14.23
C ASP A 33 -2.88 11.74 13.10
N PHE A 34 -4.10 12.25 13.30
CA PHE A 34 -5.12 12.25 12.24
C PHE A 34 -4.68 13.13 11.06
N CYS A 35 -4.14 14.33 11.35
CA CYS A 35 -3.66 15.25 10.33
C CYS A 35 -2.44 14.70 9.58
N THR A 36 -1.49 14.09 10.28
CA THR A 36 -0.30 13.48 9.65
C THR A 36 -0.67 12.27 8.80
N ARG A 37 -1.70 11.50 9.17
CA ARG A 37 -2.23 10.40 8.34
C ARG A 37 -2.88 10.88 7.05
N ILE A 38 -3.54 12.04 7.05
CA ILE A 38 -4.04 12.68 5.82
C ILE A 38 -2.87 13.06 4.90
N VAL A 39 -1.84 13.70 5.46
CA VAL A 39 -0.66 14.09 4.66
C VAL A 39 0.05 12.85 4.10
N SER A 40 0.17 11.79 4.91
CA SER A 40 0.76 10.51 4.50
C SER A 40 -0.05 9.79 3.43
N SER A 41 -1.39 9.82 3.52
CA SER A 41 -2.24 9.23 2.47
C SER A 41 -2.13 10.00 1.15
N VAL A 42 -2.08 11.33 1.20
CA VAL A 42 -1.84 12.18 0.03
C VAL A 42 -0.45 11.90 -0.57
N HIS A 43 0.58 11.75 0.27
CA HIS A 43 1.92 11.37 -0.17
C HIS A 43 1.93 10.02 -0.91
N ALA A 44 1.35 8.99 -0.30
CA ALA A 44 1.28 7.67 -0.90
C ALA A 44 0.47 7.67 -2.21
N SER A 45 -0.65 8.39 -2.27
CA SER A 45 -1.42 8.55 -3.52
C SER A 45 -0.63 9.26 -4.61
N LEU A 46 0.09 10.34 -4.27
CA LEU A 46 0.95 11.04 -5.22
C LEU A 46 2.10 10.15 -5.70
N ALA A 47 2.74 9.40 -4.81
CA ALA A 47 3.79 8.45 -5.16
C ALA A 47 3.27 7.38 -6.15
N VAL A 48 2.10 6.81 -5.89
CA VAL A 48 1.45 5.84 -6.78
C VAL A 48 1.12 6.46 -8.14
N VAL A 49 0.53 7.65 -8.18
CA VAL A 49 0.17 8.33 -9.44
C VAL A 49 1.41 8.70 -10.25
N LEU A 50 2.44 9.25 -9.61
CA LEU A 50 3.69 9.61 -10.28
C LEU A 50 4.41 8.36 -10.80
N ALA A 51 4.42 7.26 -10.05
CA ALA A 51 4.93 5.97 -10.51
C ALA A 51 4.11 5.41 -11.68
N SER A 52 2.78 5.56 -11.67
CA SER A 52 1.91 5.17 -12.78
C SER A 52 2.18 5.96 -14.05
N ARG A 53 2.49 7.26 -13.91
CA ARG A 53 2.76 8.18 -15.04
C ARG A 53 4.19 8.12 -15.55
N SER A 54 5.16 7.68 -14.73
CA SER A 54 6.55 7.59 -15.14
C SER A 54 6.84 6.38 -16.04
N VAL A 55 5.99 5.35 -16.00
CA VAL A 55 6.08 4.19 -16.88
C VAL A 55 5.17 4.39 -18.10
N GLN A 56 5.76 4.69 -19.25
CA GLN A 56 5.04 4.90 -20.51
C GLN A 56 4.40 3.61 -21.06
N ASP A 57 5.04 2.46 -20.84
CA ASP A 57 4.58 1.14 -21.29
C ASP A 57 4.45 0.16 -20.12
N TRP A 58 3.21 -0.11 -19.71
CA TRP A 58 2.87 -1.14 -18.71
C TRP A 58 2.81 -2.56 -19.29
N SER A 59 3.01 -2.73 -20.59
CA SER A 59 3.00 -4.03 -21.28
C SER A 59 4.11 -4.97 -20.78
N CYS A 60 5.16 -4.41 -20.17
CA CYS A 60 6.32 -5.14 -19.69
C CYS A 60 7.01 -4.34 -18.56
N PRO A 61 6.44 -4.26 -17.33
CA PRO A 61 7.07 -3.54 -16.21
C PRO A 61 8.40 -4.18 -15.78
N LEU A 62 8.66 -5.41 -16.24
CA LEU A 62 9.75 -6.29 -15.82
C LEU A 62 10.50 -6.93 -17.02
N CYS A 63 10.63 -6.23 -18.16
CA CYS A 63 11.32 -6.78 -19.34
C CYS A 63 12.63 -6.06 -19.73
N PRO A 64 13.66 -6.81 -20.20
CA PRO A 64 13.74 -8.28 -20.25
C PRO A 64 14.41 -8.86 -19.00
N LEU A 65 13.77 -9.90 -18.45
CA LEU A 65 14.35 -10.86 -17.50
C LEU A 65 15.81 -11.16 -17.87
N ALA A 66 16.72 -10.97 -16.91
CA ALA A 66 18.04 -11.59 -16.91
C ALA A 66 18.74 -11.55 -18.28
N SER A 67 18.87 -10.38 -18.92
CA SER A 67 19.94 -10.24 -19.91
C SER A 67 21.23 -10.58 -19.17
N ARG A 68 21.89 -11.70 -19.53
CA ARG A 68 23.19 -12.08 -18.98
C ARG A 68 24.03 -10.81 -18.92
N SER A 69 24.49 -10.43 -17.74
CA SER A 69 25.66 -9.57 -17.61
C SER A 69 26.85 -10.37 -18.13
N SER A 70 26.98 -10.46 -19.45
CA SER A 70 28.24 -10.84 -20.07
C SER A 70 29.25 -9.79 -19.63
N PRO A 71 30.43 -10.16 -19.09
CA PRO A 71 31.43 -9.21 -18.59
C PRO A 71 31.92 -8.15 -19.61
N LYS A 72 31.47 -8.23 -20.88
CA LYS A 72 31.87 -7.37 -21.98
C LYS A 72 30.81 -6.37 -22.47
N GLN A 73 29.62 -6.29 -21.88
CA GLN A 73 28.59 -5.32 -22.30
C GLN A 73 28.28 -4.26 -21.23
N HIS A 74 29.19 -3.29 -21.10
CA HIS A 74 28.93 -2.02 -20.43
C HIS A 74 28.11 -1.09 -21.35
N CYS A 75 26.84 -1.41 -21.62
CA CYS A 75 25.89 -0.41 -22.09
C CYS A 75 25.18 0.18 -20.87
N TRP A 76 25.88 1.08 -20.17
CA TRP A 76 25.39 1.78 -18.98
C TRP A 76 23.97 2.36 -19.16
N PRO A 77 23.57 2.99 -20.30
CA PRO A 77 22.25 3.61 -20.43
C PRO A 77 21.08 2.62 -20.27
N CYS A 78 21.18 1.43 -20.87
CA CYS A 78 20.09 0.43 -20.83
C CYS A 78 19.90 -0.20 -19.45
N SER A 79 21.00 -0.43 -18.72
CA SER A 79 20.93 -1.02 -17.38
C SER A 79 20.25 -0.08 -16.37
N TRP A 80 20.56 1.22 -16.43
CA TRP A 80 19.89 2.24 -15.59
C TRP A 80 18.40 2.34 -15.89
N THR A 81 17.98 2.27 -17.15
CA THR A 81 16.56 2.33 -17.52
C THR A 81 15.76 1.11 -17.05
N CYS A 82 16.35 -0.09 -17.06
CA CYS A 82 15.69 -1.30 -16.56
C CYS A 82 15.57 -1.29 -15.04
N LEU A 83 16.66 -0.98 -14.33
CA LEU A 83 16.66 -0.87 -12.86
C LEU A 83 15.64 0.18 -12.39
N SER A 84 15.55 1.31 -13.10
CA SER A 84 14.57 2.36 -12.78
C SER A 84 13.13 1.86 -12.90
N LYS A 85 12.79 1.06 -13.92
CA LYS A 85 11.46 0.46 -14.08
C LYS A 85 11.15 -0.56 -12.98
N GLU A 86 12.12 -1.41 -12.62
CA GLU A 86 11.98 -2.39 -11.54
C GLU A 86 11.77 -1.71 -10.17
N MET A 87 12.54 -0.65 -9.88
CA MET A 87 12.41 0.13 -8.65
C MET A 87 11.07 0.89 -8.59
N VAL A 88 10.62 1.47 -9.71
CA VAL A 88 9.32 2.15 -9.79
C VAL A 88 8.17 1.15 -9.65
N GLY A 89 8.26 -0.03 -10.28
CA GLY A 89 7.28 -1.10 -10.13
C GLY A 89 7.22 -1.65 -8.71
N ALA A 90 8.38 -1.85 -8.07
CA ALA A 90 8.46 -2.23 -6.66
C ALA A 90 7.80 -1.17 -5.77
N LEU A 91 8.15 0.11 -5.95
CA LEU A 91 7.57 1.23 -5.20
C LEU A 91 6.06 1.30 -5.37
N TRP A 92 5.57 1.12 -6.60
CA TRP A 92 4.15 1.14 -6.91
C TRP A 92 3.39 -0.01 -6.21
N ILE A 93 3.91 -1.24 -6.30
CA ILE A 93 3.37 -2.41 -5.59
C ILE A 93 3.40 -2.18 -4.08
N THR A 94 4.43 -1.50 -3.57
CA THR A 94 4.57 -1.28 -2.14
C THR A 94 3.62 -0.22 -1.60
N GLU A 95 3.41 0.86 -2.35
CA GLU A 95 2.67 2.04 -1.90
C GLU A 95 1.18 2.00 -2.21
N ILE A 96 0.71 1.17 -3.15
CA ILE A 96 -0.72 1.13 -3.52
C ILE A 96 -1.65 0.76 -2.34
N SER A 97 -1.13 0.04 -1.36
CA SER A 97 -1.87 -0.35 -0.15
C SER A 97 -1.83 0.67 1.00
N SER A 98 -0.87 1.60 0.97
CA SER A 98 -0.63 2.60 2.04
C SER A 98 -1.79 3.61 2.19
N PRO A 99 -2.42 4.15 1.12
CA PRO A 99 -3.55 5.07 1.24
C PRO A 99 -4.74 4.44 1.97
N PHE A 100 -5.02 3.16 1.69
CA PHE A 100 -6.12 2.41 2.30
C PHE A 100 -5.83 2.05 3.77
N LEU A 101 -4.56 1.82 4.11
CA LEU A 101 -4.11 1.65 5.49
C LEU A 101 -4.38 2.91 6.32
N HIS A 102 -4.02 4.08 5.81
CA HIS A 102 -4.27 5.34 6.51
C HIS A 102 -5.76 5.66 6.58
N LEU A 103 -6.52 5.40 5.51
CA LEU A 103 -7.97 5.60 5.48
C LEU A 103 -8.71 4.77 6.54
N ARG A 104 -8.39 3.47 6.71
CA ARG A 104 -9.04 2.63 7.73
C ARG A 104 -8.77 3.14 9.16
N GLU A 105 -7.58 3.68 9.41
CA GLU A 105 -7.17 4.17 10.72
C GLU A 105 -7.84 5.53 11.02
N MET A 106 -7.96 6.38 10.00
CA MET A 106 -8.75 7.59 10.06
C MET A 106 -10.23 7.29 10.36
N LEU A 107 -10.85 6.31 9.67
CA LEU A 107 -12.23 5.90 9.95
C LEU A 107 -12.41 5.46 11.42
N LYS A 108 -11.41 4.79 11.99
CA LYS A 108 -11.41 4.37 13.40
C LYS A 108 -11.24 5.53 14.39
N GLU A 109 -10.59 6.62 14.01
CA GLU A 109 -10.45 7.84 14.83
C GLU A 109 -11.66 8.78 14.73
N VAL A 110 -12.38 8.76 13.60
CA VAL A 110 -13.61 9.55 13.42
C VAL A 110 -14.78 8.96 14.23
N GLY A 111 -14.68 7.70 14.67
CA GLY A 111 -15.67 7.04 15.52
C GLY A 111 -16.42 5.88 14.85
N TYR A 112 -16.15 5.60 13.58
CA TYR A 112 -16.82 4.56 12.79
C TYR A 112 -16.21 3.16 13.01
N ARG A 113 -15.79 2.81 14.24
CA ARG A 113 -15.04 1.56 14.52
C ARG A 113 -15.82 0.29 14.21
N ASP A 114 -17.15 0.32 14.30
CA ASP A 114 -18.01 -0.86 14.18
C ASP A 114 -19.08 -0.74 13.08
N THR A 115 -18.92 0.20 12.15
CA THR A 115 -19.87 0.43 11.06
C THR A 115 -19.54 -0.41 9.82
N HIS A 116 -20.55 -0.72 9.00
CA HIS A 116 -20.39 -1.40 7.71
C HIS A 116 -19.36 -0.70 6.78
N LEU A 117 -19.22 0.63 6.90
CA LEU A 117 -18.20 1.41 6.17
C LEU A 117 -16.76 1.01 6.53
N ASN A 118 -16.48 0.79 7.82
CA ASN A 118 -15.16 0.35 8.29
C ASN A 118 -14.88 -1.10 7.91
N LEU A 119 -15.91 -1.94 7.86
CA LEU A 119 -15.78 -3.29 7.31
C LEU A 119 -15.45 -3.25 5.81
N ALA A 120 -16.15 -2.42 5.03
CA ALA A 120 -15.89 -2.26 3.60
C ALA A 120 -14.47 -1.76 3.35
N ALA A 121 -13.99 -0.79 4.14
CA ALA A 121 -12.63 -0.29 4.08
C ALA A 121 -11.59 -1.37 4.47
N ASP A 122 -11.83 -2.15 5.53
CA ASP A 122 -10.94 -3.25 5.94
C ASP A 122 -10.90 -4.37 4.86
N ILE A 123 -12.03 -4.67 4.20
CA ILE A 123 -12.10 -5.64 3.08
C ILE A 123 -11.37 -5.08 1.84
N ALA A 124 -11.60 -3.83 1.46
CA ALA A 124 -10.93 -3.19 0.34
C ALA A 124 -9.41 -3.16 0.55
N PHE A 125 -8.96 -2.79 1.74
CA PHE A 125 -7.56 -2.86 2.14
C PHE A 125 -7.02 -4.29 2.04
N ALA A 126 -7.75 -5.29 2.53
CA ALA A 126 -7.33 -6.69 2.43
C ALA A 126 -7.21 -7.17 0.97
N LEU A 127 -8.15 -6.81 0.10
CA LEU A 127 -8.12 -7.17 -1.32
C LEU A 127 -6.92 -6.53 -2.03
N ILE A 128 -6.71 -5.22 -1.84
CA ILE A 128 -5.60 -4.49 -2.47
C ILE A 128 -4.26 -5.01 -1.95
N PHE A 129 -4.13 -5.22 -0.64
CA PHE A 129 -2.93 -5.78 -0.04
C PHE A 129 -2.64 -7.20 -0.57
N SER A 130 -3.68 -8.04 -0.74
CA SER A 130 -3.52 -9.38 -1.30
C SER A 130 -3.04 -9.35 -2.75
N MET A 131 -3.73 -8.59 -3.61
CA MET A 131 -3.37 -8.53 -5.03
C MET A 131 -1.97 -7.94 -5.23
N ALA A 132 -1.65 -6.83 -4.56
CA ALA A 132 -0.36 -6.18 -4.71
C ALA A 132 0.77 -7.02 -4.08
N ARG A 133 0.65 -7.41 -2.80
CA ARG A 133 1.77 -7.98 -2.03
C ARG A 133 1.81 -9.50 -2.02
N MET A 134 0.68 -10.21 -2.17
CA MET A 134 0.65 -11.68 -2.13
C MET A 134 0.65 -12.30 -3.54
N ILE A 135 0.40 -11.52 -4.59
CA ILE A 135 0.57 -11.96 -5.98
C ILE A 135 1.79 -11.28 -6.61
N GLY A 136 1.84 -9.94 -6.62
CA GLY A 136 2.98 -9.20 -7.18
C GLY A 136 4.28 -9.33 -6.37
N GLY A 137 4.19 -9.35 -5.04
CA GLY A 137 5.34 -9.45 -4.14
C GLY A 137 6.19 -10.73 -4.31
N PRO A 138 5.60 -11.95 -4.27
CA PRO A 138 6.33 -13.18 -4.51
C PRO A 138 6.94 -13.25 -5.90
N TYR A 139 6.23 -12.74 -6.92
CA TYR A 139 6.74 -12.70 -8.28
C TYR A 139 8.01 -11.85 -8.37
N LEU A 140 7.98 -10.63 -7.82
CA LEU A 140 9.14 -9.75 -7.77
C LEU A 140 10.30 -10.35 -6.96
N THR A 141 9.98 -10.98 -5.82
CA THR A 141 10.98 -11.65 -4.97
C THR A 141 11.61 -12.84 -5.70
N TYR A 142 10.83 -13.64 -6.44
CA TYR A 142 11.31 -14.76 -7.23
C TYR A 142 12.27 -14.31 -8.34
N VAL A 143 11.93 -13.23 -9.06
CA VAL A 143 12.79 -12.63 -10.08
C VAL A 143 14.09 -12.11 -9.44
N THR A 144 13.99 -11.43 -8.31
CA THR A 144 15.15 -10.89 -7.58
C THR A 144 16.10 -11.98 -7.08
N LEU A 145 15.56 -13.12 -6.63
CA LEU A 145 16.34 -14.27 -6.16
C LEU A 145 17.00 -15.04 -7.31
N SER A 146 16.29 -15.18 -8.43
CA SER A 146 16.77 -15.87 -9.64
C SER A 146 17.86 -15.10 -10.38
N ALA A 147 17.90 -13.78 -10.24
CA ALA A 147 18.94 -12.94 -10.82
C ALA A 147 20.28 -13.02 -10.05
N PRO A 148 21.42 -12.76 -10.72
CA PRO A 148 22.76 -12.73 -10.10
C PRO A 148 22.97 -11.43 -9.30
N ASN A 149 22.11 -11.20 -8.29
CA ASN A 149 22.16 -10.04 -7.41
C ASN A 149 23.01 -10.30 -6.17
N PRO A 150 23.63 -9.26 -5.57
CA PRO A 150 24.35 -9.39 -4.31
C PRO A 150 23.42 -9.91 -3.19
N LEU A 151 23.99 -10.68 -2.25
CA LEU A 151 23.23 -11.37 -1.18
C LEU A 151 22.35 -10.43 -0.35
N LEU A 152 22.78 -9.17 -0.14
CA LEU A 152 22.02 -8.18 0.61
C LEU A 152 20.63 -7.90 -0.02
N ILE A 153 20.56 -7.72 -1.34
CA ILE A 153 19.30 -7.42 -2.04
C ILE A 153 18.35 -8.61 -1.94
N LYS A 154 18.87 -9.83 -2.05
CA LYS A 154 18.10 -11.07 -1.89
C LYS A 154 17.53 -11.20 -0.47
N ALA A 155 18.33 -10.91 0.55
CA ALA A 155 17.90 -10.92 1.95
C ALA A 155 16.84 -9.85 2.21
N MET A 156 16.99 -8.64 1.67
CA MET A 156 15.99 -7.57 1.79
C MET A 156 14.67 -7.93 1.11
N ALA A 157 14.70 -8.49 -0.10
CA ALA A 157 13.50 -8.91 -0.83
C ALA A 157 12.75 -10.02 -0.06
N LEU A 158 13.47 -11.03 0.44
CA LEU A 158 12.89 -12.08 1.29
C LEU A 158 12.31 -11.51 2.59
N GLY A 159 13.04 -10.61 3.25
CA GLY A 159 12.58 -9.95 4.48
C GLY A 159 11.29 -9.16 4.27
N LEU A 160 11.21 -8.38 3.19
CA LEU A 160 10.00 -7.63 2.84
C LEU A 160 8.82 -8.56 2.51
N GLN A 161 9.07 -9.70 1.87
CA GLN A 161 8.03 -10.69 1.60
C GLN A 161 7.53 -11.36 2.88
N LEU A 162 8.43 -11.70 3.82
CA LEU A 162 8.07 -12.27 5.13
C LEU A 162 7.25 -11.29 5.97
N VAL A 163 7.67 -10.03 6.06
CA VAL A 163 6.90 -8.98 6.75
C VAL A 163 5.52 -8.83 6.11
N SER A 164 5.44 -8.84 4.78
CA SER A 164 4.17 -8.76 4.05
C SER A 164 3.26 -9.95 4.38
N ALA A 165 3.79 -11.17 4.46
CA ALA A 165 3.04 -12.36 4.82
C ALA A 165 2.55 -12.34 6.29
N PHE A 166 3.39 -11.88 7.22
CA PHE A 166 3.01 -11.70 8.63
C PHE A 166 1.84 -10.71 8.77
N TRP A 167 1.92 -9.56 8.09
CA TRP A 167 0.85 -8.59 8.09
C TRP A 167 -0.41 -9.12 7.41
N PHE A 168 -0.28 -9.86 6.31
CA PHE A 168 -1.41 -10.51 5.65
C PHE A 168 -2.18 -11.42 6.60
N TYR A 169 -1.48 -12.27 7.35
CA TYR A 169 -2.09 -13.14 8.35
C TYR A 169 -2.92 -12.35 9.37
N LYS A 170 -2.38 -11.24 9.90
CA LYS A 170 -3.11 -10.38 10.84
C LYS A 170 -4.35 -9.76 10.22
N ILE A 171 -4.28 -9.35 8.95
CA ILE A 171 -5.40 -8.75 8.22
C ILE A 171 -6.52 -9.79 8.03
N VAL A 172 -6.19 -10.98 7.55
CA VAL A 172 -7.15 -12.07 7.35
C VAL A 172 -7.82 -12.44 8.67
N ARG A 173 -7.04 -12.57 9.76
CA ARG A 173 -7.59 -12.85 11.10
C ARG A 173 -8.58 -11.76 11.54
N MET A 174 -8.24 -10.49 11.35
CA MET A 174 -9.11 -9.34 11.66
C MET A 174 -10.42 -9.37 10.87
N VAL A 175 -10.34 -9.60 9.56
CA VAL A 175 -11.50 -9.64 8.66
C VAL A 175 -12.42 -10.81 9.01
N ARG A 176 -11.87 -12.01 9.23
CA ARG A 176 -12.63 -13.20 9.65
C ARG A 176 -13.34 -12.98 10.97
N TYR A 177 -12.67 -12.37 11.96
CA TYR A 177 -13.27 -12.05 13.25
C TYR A 177 -14.46 -11.09 13.10
N LYS A 178 -14.32 -10.02 12.31
CA LYS A 178 -15.40 -9.03 12.09
C LYS A 178 -16.59 -9.62 11.35
N LEU A 179 -16.36 -10.40 10.30
CA LEU A 179 -17.42 -11.11 9.56
C LEU A 179 -18.17 -12.10 10.47
N GLY A 180 -17.44 -12.85 11.30
CA GLY A 180 -18.03 -13.78 12.27
C GLY A 180 -18.97 -13.09 13.26
N ARG A 181 -18.56 -11.93 13.79
CA ARG A 181 -19.39 -11.13 14.71
C ARG A 181 -20.67 -10.62 14.06
N ILE A 182 -20.60 -10.13 12.82
CA ILE A 182 -21.79 -9.64 12.08
C ILE A 182 -22.77 -10.78 11.85
N ARG A 183 -22.28 -11.96 11.45
CA ARG A 183 -23.11 -13.14 11.24
C ARG A 183 -23.82 -13.56 12.53
N SER A 184 -23.10 -13.58 13.66
CA SER A 184 -23.68 -13.92 14.96
C SER A 184 -24.75 -12.92 15.41
N SER A 185 -24.52 -11.62 15.24
CA SER A 185 -25.50 -10.57 15.57
C SER A 185 -26.78 -10.68 14.71
N SER A 186 -26.63 -10.94 13.40
CA SER A 186 -27.77 -11.05 12.49
C SER A 186 -28.63 -12.28 12.79
N THR A 187 -28.01 -13.41 13.15
CA THR A 187 -28.73 -14.63 13.57
C THR A 187 -29.55 -14.38 14.83
N SER A 188 -28.98 -13.71 15.85
CA SER A 188 -29.70 -13.39 17.08
C SER A 188 -30.92 -12.48 16.83
N SER A 189 -30.79 -11.47 15.97
CA SER A 189 -31.91 -10.59 15.60
C SER A 189 -33.05 -11.35 14.89
N ILE A 190 -32.71 -12.28 14.00
CA ILE A 190 -33.70 -13.12 13.30
C ILE A 190 -34.43 -14.04 14.28
N THR A 191 -33.71 -14.65 15.23
CA THR A 191 -34.33 -15.51 16.25
C THR A 191 -35.29 -14.73 17.15
N ILE A 192 -34.91 -13.52 17.58
CA ILE A 192 -35.79 -12.65 18.39
C ILE A 192 -37.03 -12.24 17.60
N ALA A 193 -36.88 -11.84 16.32
CA ALA A 193 -38.02 -11.47 15.47
C ALA A 193 -39.01 -12.64 15.28
N LYS A 194 -38.50 -13.86 15.08
CA LYS A 194 -39.34 -15.07 14.98
C LYS A 194 -40.04 -15.42 16.30
N ALA A 195 -39.37 -15.22 17.44
CA ALA A 195 -39.96 -15.48 18.75
C ALA A 195 -41.14 -14.53 19.05
N HIS A 196 -41.01 -13.25 18.71
CA HIS A 196 -42.06 -12.25 18.94
C HIS A 196 -43.30 -12.44 18.06
N GLN A 197 -43.15 -13.12 16.91
CA GLN A 197 -44.23 -13.43 15.97
C GLN A 197 -45.00 -14.71 16.34
N SER A 198 -44.46 -15.54 17.25
CA SER A 198 -45.08 -16.77 17.74
C SER A 198 -45.94 -16.57 18.99
N THR A 199 -45.82 -15.42 19.66
CA THR A 199 -46.52 -15.07 20.90
C THR A 199 -47.73 -14.15 20.70
N SER A 200 -48.05 -13.84 19.45
CA SER A 200 -49.20 -13.06 19.00
C SER A 200 -50.14 -13.93 18.18
#